data_AF-A0A3E2CE08-F1
#
_entry.id   AF-A0A3E2CE08-F1
#
_cell.length_a   1.000
_cell.length_b   1.000
_cell.length_c   1.000
_cell.angle_alpha   90.00
_cell.angle_beta   90.00
_cell.angle_gamma   90.00
#
_symmetry.space_group_name_H-M   'P 1'
#
loop_
_entity.id
_entity.type
_entity.pdbx_description
1 polymer ?
#
loop_
_entity_poly.entity_id
_entity_poly.type
_entity_poly.pdbx_seq_one_letter_code
_entity_poly.pdbx_strand_id
1 'polypeptide(L)'
;FTNIESYGISNPLSWSPMVVGACGITWFVIRQLRARVKGKQPLLGISVLKNRYFTIGTACACLTFFAFSSIMVVIPLYIQSDRGFSATMSGLVLFPGAFGMAISQYFGGRMLDRFGVRPVAMAGSLILLFGTVMMSLIDKDTWIWWISIWQFTRQIG
;
A
#
# COMPACT_ATOMS: atom_id res chain seq x y z
N PHE A 1 -13.10 13.78 0.32
CA PHE A 1 -13.23 12.31 0.14
C PHE A 1 -12.68 11.47 1.31
N THR A 2 -12.80 11.93 2.56
CA THR A 2 -12.62 11.09 3.76
C THR A 2 -13.66 11.51 4.81
N ASN A 3 -14.22 10.59 5.61
CA ASN A 3 -15.11 10.96 6.72
C ASN A 3 -14.49 12.00 7.68
N ILE A 4 -13.16 12.11 7.71
CA ILE A 4 -12.42 13.11 8.50
C ILE A 4 -12.52 14.51 7.87
N GLU A 5 -12.56 14.62 6.55
CA GLU A 5 -12.66 15.89 5.83
C GLU A 5 -14.06 16.51 5.96
N SER A 6 -15.09 15.67 6.01
CA SER A 6 -16.49 16.13 6.14
C SER A 6 -16.92 16.39 7.59
N TYR A 7 -16.39 15.64 8.56
CA TYR A 7 -16.87 15.68 9.95
C TYR A 7 -15.86 16.23 10.97
N GLY A 8 -14.58 16.41 10.58
CA GLY A 8 -13.50 16.85 11.47
C GLY A 8 -12.94 15.71 12.35
N ILE A 9 -11.67 15.81 12.77
CA ILE A 9 -10.95 14.77 13.54
C ILE A 9 -11.61 14.49 14.90
N SER A 10 -12.31 15.48 15.46
CA SER A 10 -13.00 15.42 16.75
C SER A 10 -14.34 14.68 16.72
N ASN A 11 -14.88 14.36 15.54
CA ASN A 11 -16.20 13.74 15.46
C ASN A 11 -16.13 12.22 15.66
N PRO A 12 -16.91 11.64 16.58
CA PRO A 12 -16.90 10.20 16.85
C PRO A 12 -17.26 9.35 15.62
N LEU A 13 -18.00 9.90 14.65
CA LEU A 13 -18.32 9.22 13.39
C LEU A 13 -17.07 8.91 12.55
N SER A 14 -16.01 9.72 12.62
CA SER A 14 -14.77 9.49 11.87
C SER A 14 -13.96 8.32 12.43
N TRP A 15 -14.05 8.06 13.73
CA TRP A 15 -13.35 6.95 14.42
C TRP A 15 -14.15 5.65 14.42
N SER A 16 -15.48 5.74 14.29
CA SER A 16 -16.38 4.58 14.28
C SER A 16 -15.96 3.44 13.32
N PRO A 17 -15.51 3.69 12.06
CA PRO A 17 -15.14 2.61 11.15
C PRO A 17 -13.83 1.95 11.58
N MET A 18 -12.88 2.72 12.13
CA MET A 18 -11.60 2.19 12.64
C MET A 18 -11.83 1.28 13.83
N VAL A 19 -12.71 1.67 14.76
CA VAL A 19 -13.05 0.85 15.93
C VAL A 19 -13.78 -0.42 15.52
N VAL A 20 -14.80 -0.32 14.65
CA VAL A 20 -15.54 -1.49 14.14
C VAL A 20 -14.61 -2.45 13.40
N GLY A 21 -13.72 -1.93 12.55
CA GLY A 21 -12.70 -2.71 11.85
C GLY A 21 -11.76 -3.43 12.81
N ALA A 22 -11.22 -2.72 13.80
CA ALA A 22 -10.34 -3.30 14.82
C ALA A 22 -11.04 -4.41 15.61
N CYS A 23 -12.26 -4.16 16.10
CA CYS A 23 -13.07 -5.16 16.80
C CYS A 23 -13.35 -6.40 15.93
N GLY A 24 -13.67 -6.19 14.65
CA GLY A 24 -13.89 -7.28 13.69
C GLY A 24 -12.65 -8.15 13.47
N ILE A 25 -11.47 -7.53 13.32
CA ILE A 25 -10.20 -8.26 13.19
C ILE A 25 -9.90 -9.03 14.48
N THR A 26 -10.01 -8.39 15.65
CA THR A 26 -9.78 -9.04 16.95
C THR A 26 -10.72 -10.23 17.14
N TRP A 27 -12.01 -10.06 16.86
CA TRP A 27 -13.00 -11.13 16.93
C TRP A 27 -12.67 -12.29 15.99
N PHE A 28 -12.28 -11.99 14.75
CA PHE A 28 -11.88 -12.99 13.77
C PHE A 28 -10.64 -13.77 14.24
N VAL A 29 -9.60 -13.09 14.73
CA VAL A 29 -8.39 -13.74 15.26
C VAL A 29 -8.73 -14.66 16.44
N ILE A 30 -9.53 -14.20 17.40
CA ILE A 30 -9.99 -15.01 18.54
C ILE A 30 -10.79 -16.23 18.05
N ARG A 31 -11.65 -16.05 17.05
CA ARG A 31 -12.44 -17.15 16.46
C ARG A 31 -11.54 -18.19 15.79
N GLN A 32 -10.51 -17.77 15.06
CA GLN A 32 -9.55 -18.68 14.41
C GLN A 32 -8.72 -19.45 15.45
N LEU A 33 -8.26 -18.78 16.51
CA LEU A 33 -7.53 -19.43 17.61
C LEU A 33 -8.40 -20.46 18.35
N ARG A 34 -9.66 -20.11 18.67
CA ARG A 34 -10.61 -21.05 19.30
C ARG A 34 -10.95 -22.23 18.40
N ALA A 35 -11.10 -22.01 17.09
CA ALA A 35 -11.38 -23.09 16.13
C ALA A 35 -10.25 -24.13 16.11
N ARG A 36 -9.00 -23.66 16.16
CA ARG A 36 -7.80 -24.51 16.26
C ARG A 36 -7.75 -25.32 17.55
N VAL A 37 -8.00 -24.70 18.72
CA VAL A 37 -8.02 -25.40 20.02
C VAL A 37 -9.12 -26.47 20.07
N LYS A 38 -10.25 -26.24 19.38
CA LYS A 38 -11.36 -27.19 19.27
C LYS A 38 -11.16 -28.28 18.20
N GLY A 39 -9.96 -28.41 17.61
CA GLY A 39 -9.66 -29.45 16.62
C GLY A 39 -10.33 -29.26 15.25
N LYS A 40 -10.95 -28.11 14.98
CA LYS A 40 -11.49 -27.77 13.65
C LYS A 40 -10.37 -27.22 12.78
N GLN A 41 -10.37 -27.52 11.48
CA GLN A 41 -9.43 -26.92 10.53
C GLN A 41 -9.68 -25.40 10.44
N PRO A 42 -8.76 -24.54 10.92
CA PRO A 42 -8.93 -23.10 10.82
C PRO A 42 -8.71 -22.67 9.36
N LEU A 43 -9.47 -21.67 8.92
CA LEU A 43 -9.29 -21.05 7.59
C LEU A 43 -7.92 -20.38 7.45
N LEU A 44 -7.40 -19.83 8.56
CA LEU A 44 -6.09 -19.23 8.63
C LEU A 44 -5.23 -19.92 9.69
N GLY A 45 -4.21 -20.66 9.27
CA GLY A 45 -3.28 -21.34 10.17
C GLY A 45 -2.32 -20.35 10.84
N ILE A 46 -2.73 -19.64 11.89
CA ILE A 46 -1.90 -18.61 12.58
C ILE A 46 -0.53 -19.17 13.05
N SER A 47 -0.35 -20.49 13.14
CA SER A 47 0.95 -21.13 13.38
C SER A 47 2.04 -20.82 12.36
N VAL A 48 1.73 -20.50 11.10
CA VAL A 48 2.78 -20.12 10.13
C VAL A 48 3.46 -18.81 10.52
N LEU A 49 2.77 -17.90 11.22
CA LEU A 49 3.36 -16.69 11.81
C LEU A 49 4.27 -16.96 13.02
N LYS A 50 4.38 -18.22 13.47
CA LYS A 50 5.40 -18.59 14.46
C LYS A 50 6.79 -18.72 13.83
N ASN A 51 6.85 -18.89 12.50
CA ASN A 51 8.11 -18.91 11.76
C ASN A 51 8.60 -17.47 11.51
N ARG A 52 9.78 -17.14 12.05
CA ARG A 52 10.40 -15.81 11.94
C ARG A 52 10.51 -15.33 10.50
N TYR A 53 10.84 -16.20 9.54
CA TYR A 53 10.97 -15.81 8.14
C TYR A 53 9.62 -15.48 7.50
N PHE A 54 8.56 -16.21 7.85
CA PHE A 54 7.21 -15.96 7.37
C PHE A 54 6.65 -14.65 7.95
N THR A 55 6.90 -14.40 9.25
CA THR A 55 6.47 -13.16 9.91
C THR A 55 7.17 -11.93 9.37
N ILE A 56 8.49 -11.99 9.15
CA ILE A 56 9.23 -10.88 8.53
C ILE A 56 8.72 -10.64 7.10
N GLY A 57 8.53 -11.69 6.30
CA GLY A 57 7.99 -11.55 4.94
C GLY A 57 6.59 -10.93 4.92
N THR A 58 5.72 -11.37 5.83
CA THR A 58 4.36 -10.81 5.97
C THR A 58 4.41 -9.36 6.44
N ALA A 59 5.27 -9.02 7.41
CA ALA A 59 5.43 -7.65 7.89
C ALA A 59 5.95 -6.71 6.79
N CYS A 60 6.94 -7.14 6.00
CA CYS A 60 7.41 -6.39 4.84
C CYS A 60 6.27 -6.20 3.82
N ALA A 61 5.52 -7.25 3.48
CA ALA A 61 4.39 -7.14 2.57
C ALA A 61 3.32 -6.15 3.06
N CYS A 62 3.00 -6.17 4.36
CA CYS A 62 2.09 -5.21 4.97
C CYS A 62 2.63 -3.77 4.88
N LEU A 63 3.92 -3.56 5.14
CA LEU A 63 4.56 -2.24 5.04
C LEU A 63 4.56 -1.71 3.59
N THR A 64 4.92 -2.55 2.63
CA THR A 64 4.87 -2.23 1.19
C THR A 64 3.44 -1.87 0.78
N PHE A 65 2.44 -2.64 1.21
CA PHE A 65 1.05 -2.38 0.92
C PHE A 65 0.55 -1.07 1.56
N PHE A 66 0.99 -0.77 2.78
CA PHE A 66 0.67 0.49 3.46
C PHE A 66 1.29 1.70 2.74
N ALA A 67 2.55 1.60 2.32
CA ALA A 67 3.23 2.62 1.55
C ALA A 67 2.55 2.86 0.19
N PHE A 68 2.09 1.79 -0.47
CA PHE A 68 1.32 1.87 -1.71
C PHE A 68 -0.04 2.57 -1.50
N SER A 69 -0.83 2.11 -0.53
CA SER A 69 -2.18 2.61 -0.27
C SER A 69 -2.21 4.09 0.16
N SER A 70 -1.18 4.56 0.86
CA SER A 70 -1.13 5.93 1.41
C SER A 70 -1.17 7.02 0.33
N ILE A 71 -0.64 6.75 -0.87
CA ILE A 71 -0.47 7.78 -1.91
C ILE A 71 -1.62 7.79 -2.95
N MET A 72 -2.38 6.70 -3.04
CA MET A 72 -3.43 6.52 -4.05
C MET A 72 -4.45 7.67 -4.08
N VAL A 73 -4.74 8.28 -2.91
CA VAL A 73 -5.68 9.39 -2.79
C VAL A 73 -4.98 10.75 -2.67
N VAL A 74 -3.80 10.79 -2.05
CA VAL A 74 -3.08 12.04 -1.77
C VAL A 74 -2.62 12.74 -3.04
N ILE A 75 -2.11 12.01 -4.04
CA ILE A 75 -1.60 12.64 -5.27
C ILE A 75 -2.71 13.25 -6.14
N PRO A 76 -3.80 12.54 -6.46
CA PRO A 76 -4.89 13.14 -7.22
C PRO A 76 -5.45 14.38 -6.53
N LEU A 77 -5.51 14.38 -5.19
CA LEU A 77 -5.94 15.54 -4.42
C LEU A 77 -4.94 16.69 -4.50
N TYR A 78 -3.64 16.43 -4.39
CA TYR A 78 -2.60 17.45 -4.57
C TYR A 78 -2.65 18.07 -5.98
N ILE A 79 -2.79 17.24 -7.02
CA ILE A 79 -2.83 17.73 -8.41
C ILE A 79 -4.09 18.57 -8.68
N GLN A 80 -5.24 18.12 -8.18
CA GLN A 80 -6.53 18.78 -8.45
C GLN A 80 -6.81 19.97 -7.52
N SER A 81 -6.57 19.82 -6.22
CA SER A 81 -6.96 20.80 -5.20
C SER A 81 -5.87 21.84 -4.95
N ASP A 82 -4.61 21.42 -4.80
CA ASP A 82 -3.50 22.35 -4.51
C ASP A 82 -2.92 22.98 -5.77
N ARG A 83 -2.75 22.18 -6.83
CA ARG A 83 -2.16 22.65 -8.10
C ARG A 83 -3.19 23.14 -9.12
N GLY A 84 -4.49 22.98 -8.83
CA GLY A 84 -5.60 23.48 -9.66
C GLY A 84 -5.71 22.84 -11.05
N PHE A 85 -5.04 21.70 -11.29
CA PHE A 85 -5.13 21.01 -12.59
C PHE A 85 -6.44 20.23 -12.72
N SER A 86 -6.86 19.98 -13.96
CA SER A 86 -8.04 19.16 -14.24
C SER A 86 -7.82 17.69 -13.83
N ALA A 87 -8.93 16.98 -13.58
CA ALA A 87 -8.91 15.53 -13.34
C ALA A 87 -8.25 14.75 -14.50
N THR A 88 -8.41 15.22 -15.74
CA THR A 88 -7.75 14.63 -16.92
C THR A 88 -6.23 14.73 -16.87
N MET A 89 -5.68 15.88 -16.45
CA MET A 89 -4.23 16.05 -16.26
C MET A 89 -3.71 15.17 -15.13
N SER A 90 -4.44 15.05 -14.02
CA SER A 90 -4.08 14.10 -12.95
C SER A 90 -4.04 12.65 -13.46
N GLY A 91 -4.99 12.25 -14.29
CA GLY A 91 -5.00 10.94 -14.92
C GLY A 91 -3.77 10.72 -15.81
N LEU A 92 -3.41 11.70 -16.63
CA LEU A 92 -2.23 11.66 -17.51
C LEU A 92 -0.91 11.57 -16.72
N VAL A 93 -0.78 12.28 -15.60
CA VAL A 93 0.42 12.24 -14.75
C VAL A 93 0.58 10.87 -14.07
N LEU A 94 -0.54 10.25 -13.68
CA LEU A 94 -0.57 8.92 -13.05
C LEU A 94 -0.47 7.77 -14.05
N PHE A 95 -0.79 8.01 -15.32
CA PHE A 95 -0.83 6.99 -16.37
C PHE A 95 0.52 6.25 -16.55
N PRO A 96 1.68 6.93 -16.61
CA PRO A 96 2.97 6.24 -16.61
C PRO A 96 3.11 5.30 -15.42
N GLY A 97 2.70 5.71 -14.22
CA GLY A 97 2.69 4.85 -13.03
C GLY A 97 1.93 3.54 -13.24
N ALA A 98 0.73 3.59 -13.82
CA ALA A 98 -0.04 2.40 -14.15
C ALA A 98 0.67 1.50 -15.17
N PHE A 99 1.36 2.10 -16.15
CA PHE A 99 2.16 1.37 -17.12
C PHE A 99 3.37 0.66 -16.48
N GLY A 100 4.07 1.34 -15.56
CA GLY A 100 5.17 0.75 -14.78
C GLY A 100 4.71 -0.45 -13.96
N MET A 101 3.51 -0.36 -13.35
CA MET A 101 2.89 -1.47 -12.64
C MET A 101 2.59 -2.67 -13.55
N ALA A 102 2.04 -2.42 -14.75
CA ALA A 102 1.76 -3.49 -15.71
C ALA A 102 3.02 -4.25 -16.14
N ILE A 103 4.11 -3.51 -16.40
CA ILE A 103 5.43 -4.09 -16.68
C ILE A 103 5.91 -4.91 -15.49
N SER A 104 5.91 -4.33 -14.28
CA SER A 104 6.39 -5.01 -13.08
C SER A 104 5.61 -6.27 -12.77
N GLN A 105 4.29 -6.29 -12.96
CA GLN A 105 3.49 -7.51 -12.77
C GLN A 105 3.86 -8.62 -13.76
N TYR A 106 4.06 -8.27 -15.04
CA TYR A 106 4.42 -9.25 -16.07
C TYR A 106 5.82 -9.84 -15.87
N PHE A 107 6.82 -8.98 -15.58
CA PHE A 107 8.20 -9.42 -15.38
C PHE A 107 8.46 -9.97 -13.98
N GLY A 108 7.77 -9.44 -12.97
CA GLY A 108 7.93 -9.79 -11.56
C GLY A 108 7.63 -11.26 -11.29
N GLY A 109 6.59 -11.82 -11.92
CA GLY A 109 6.31 -13.26 -11.82
C GLY A 109 7.49 -14.11 -12.30
N ARG A 110 8.06 -13.80 -13.46
CA ARG A 110 9.25 -14.51 -13.99
C ARG A 110 10.48 -14.32 -13.12
N MET A 111 10.66 -13.15 -12.52
CA MET A 111 11.77 -12.89 -11.61
C MET A 111 11.61 -13.68 -10.31
N LEU A 112 10.39 -13.79 -9.77
CA LEU A 112 10.09 -14.60 -8.60
C LEU A 112 10.37 -16.08 -8.85
N ASP A 113 10.00 -16.60 -10.02
CA ASP A 113 10.26 -17.99 -10.40
C ASP A 113 11.76 -18.28 -10.58
N ARG A 114 12.53 -17.31 -11.11
CA ARG A 114 13.96 -17.50 -11.40
C ARG A 114 14.88 -17.23 -10.22
N PHE A 115 14.61 -16.19 -9.44
CA PHE A 115 15.50 -15.71 -8.36
C PHE A 115 14.94 -16.01 -6.96
N GLY A 116 13.69 -16.46 -6.87
CA GLY A 116 13.01 -16.69 -5.61
C GLY A 116 12.47 -15.41 -4.97
N VAL A 117 11.62 -15.60 -3.96
CA VAL A 117 10.85 -14.51 -3.34
C VAL A 117 11.73 -13.48 -2.62
N ARG A 118 12.79 -13.91 -1.94
CA ARG A 118 13.61 -13.03 -1.08
C ARG A 118 14.31 -11.89 -1.83
N PRO A 119 15.18 -12.15 -2.84
CA PRO A 119 15.91 -11.08 -3.51
C PRO A 119 14.97 -10.15 -4.29
N VAL A 120 13.91 -10.69 -4.90
CA VAL A 120 12.93 -9.88 -5.65
C VAL A 120 12.15 -8.96 -4.72
N ALA A 121 11.67 -9.47 -3.57
CA ALA A 121 10.96 -8.66 -2.59
C ALA A 121 11.85 -7.57 -1.97
N MET A 122 13.13 -7.85 -1.71
CA MET A 122 14.06 -6.85 -1.20
C MET A 122 14.37 -5.76 -2.24
N ALA A 123 14.63 -6.16 -3.50
CA ALA A 123 14.87 -5.23 -4.59
C ALA A 123 13.65 -4.31 -4.83
N GLY A 124 12.45 -4.89 -4.91
CA GLY A 124 11.21 -4.13 -5.07
C GLY A 124 10.96 -3.17 -3.91
N SER A 125 11.13 -3.65 -2.67
CA SER A 125 10.99 -2.80 -1.47
C SER A 125 11.98 -1.64 -1.44
N LEU A 126 13.22 -1.83 -1.91
CA LEU A 126 14.22 -0.77 -2.01
C LEU A 126 13.85 0.26 -3.08
N ILE A 127 13.36 -0.19 -4.25
CA ILE A 127 12.90 0.69 -5.33
C ILE A 127 11.69 1.52 -4.84
N LEU A 128 10.74 0.86 -4.17
CA LEU A 128 9.58 1.53 -3.57
C LEU A 128 10.00 2.56 -2.52
N LEU A 129 10.94 2.20 -1.63
CA LEU A 129 11.45 3.11 -0.61
C LEU A 129 12.14 4.31 -1.25
N PHE A 130 13.00 4.08 -2.25
CA PHE A 130 13.70 5.14 -2.97
C PHE A 130 12.71 6.10 -3.64
N GLY A 131 11.73 5.59 -4.39
CA GLY A 131 10.71 6.42 -5.00
C GLY A 131 9.83 7.15 -3.98
N THR A 132 9.56 6.54 -2.82
CA THR A 132 8.79 7.18 -1.73
C THR A 132 9.58 8.34 -1.10
N VAL A 133 10.88 8.18 -0.87
CA VAL A 133 11.74 9.26 -0.37
C VAL A 133 11.78 10.42 -1.37
N MET A 134 11.92 10.14 -2.66
CA MET A 134 11.93 11.16 -3.71
C MET A 134 10.59 11.88 -3.86
N MET A 135 9.46 11.20 -3.58
CA MET A 135 8.17 11.86 -3.46
C MET A 135 8.03 12.73 -2.22
N SER A 136 8.70 12.39 -1.12
CA SER A 136 8.69 13.21 0.10
C SER A 136 9.43 14.54 -0.08
N LEU A 137 10.22 14.69 -1.14
CA LEU A 137 10.96 15.90 -1.51
C LEU A 137 10.15 16.84 -2.44
N ILE A 138 8.86 16.57 -2.66
CA ILE A 138 7.98 17.43 -3.47
C ILE A 138 7.68 18.73 -2.71
N ASP A 139 7.95 19.86 -3.35
CA ASP A 139 7.60 21.20 -2.89
C ASP A 139 6.58 21.85 -3.85
N LYS A 140 6.05 23.02 -3.48
CA LYS A 140 5.00 23.74 -4.23
C LYS A 140 5.42 24.14 -5.64
N ASP A 141 6.72 24.37 -5.86
CA ASP A 141 7.27 24.77 -7.16
C ASP A 141 7.79 23.59 -8.00
N THR A 142 7.66 22.35 -7.51
CA THR A 142 8.21 21.19 -8.22
C THR A 142 7.49 20.94 -9.55
N TRP A 143 8.25 20.53 -10.56
CA TRP A 143 7.73 20.22 -11.89
C TRP A 143 6.72 19.06 -11.84
N ILE A 144 5.57 19.20 -12.50
CA ILE A 144 4.47 18.22 -12.41
C ILE A 144 4.89 16.80 -12.87
N TRP A 145 5.82 16.71 -13.82
CA TRP A 145 6.34 15.44 -14.33
C TRP A 145 7.27 14.72 -13.36
N TRP A 146 7.82 15.42 -12.36
CA TRP A 146 8.54 14.80 -11.24
C TRP A 146 7.64 13.76 -10.55
N ILE A 147 6.38 14.10 -10.32
CA ILE A 147 5.38 13.21 -9.72
C ILE A 147 5.21 11.96 -10.57
N SER A 148 5.10 12.11 -11.90
CA SER A 148 4.93 10.99 -12.82
C SER A 148 6.12 10.04 -12.83
N ILE A 149 7.35 10.57 -12.84
CA ILE A 149 8.59 9.78 -12.81
C ILE A 149 8.67 8.97 -11.52
N TRP A 150 8.49 9.60 -10.37
CA TRP A 150 8.59 8.90 -9.09
C TRP A 150 7.40 7.98 -8.83
N GLN A 151 6.22 8.29 -9.36
CA GLN A 151 5.11 7.34 -9.40
C GLN A 151 5.48 6.10 -10.21
N PHE A 152 6.04 6.27 -11.41
CA PHE A 152 6.50 5.16 -12.22
C PHE A 152 7.53 4.29 -11.49
N THR A 153 8.55 4.89 -10.87
CA THR A 153 9.56 4.17 -10.09
C THR A 153 8.92 3.39 -8.94
N ARG A 154 8.00 4.01 -8.18
CA ARG A 154 7.33 3.34 -7.06
C ARG A 154 6.43 2.19 -7.50
N GLN A 155 5.78 2.32 -8.66
CA GLN A 155 4.89 1.30 -9.21
C GLN A 155 5.66 0.09 -9.79
N ILE A 156 6.96 0.27 -10.08
CA ILE A 156 7.85 -0.82 -10.49
C ILE A 156 8.32 -1.65 -9.30
N GLY A 157 8.62 -1.01 -8.16
CA GLY A 157 9.11 -1.66 -6.95
C GLY A 157 8.03 -2.43 -6.20
#